data_AF-A0A8G1RY96-F1
#
_entry.id   AF-A0A8G1RY96-F1
#
_cell.length_a   1.000
_cell.length_b   1.000
_cell.length_c   1.000
_cell.angle_alpha   90.00
_cell.angle_beta   90.00
_cell.angle_gamma   90.00
#
_symmetry.space_group_name_H-M   'P 1'
#
loop_
_entity.id
_entity.type
_entity.pdbx_description
1 polymer ?
#
loop_
_entity_poly.entity_id
_entity_poly.type
_entity_poly.pdbx_seq_one_letter_code
_entity_poly.pdbx_strand_id
1 'polypeptide(L)'
;MSPPLYHLNLAYYVHYLPEQLRPLQVPVQRPRMTHLKCGLCHRLQEDPESALHQCSNCYSCFHLGCVAQLRIHELSEQNVRLVYGCPSCGTPWLTPQHSAEERGKSASPGKEKKKVNYQSMYQYQRNAENDYVCTVRMPDGRLCGVTAAFWDAFAAHHARLHESWR
;
A
#
# COMPACT_ATOMS: atom_id res chain seq x y z
N MET A 1 3.55 -23.79 6.60
CA MET A 1 2.75 -22.85 5.78
C MET A 1 3.73 -22.02 4.99
N SER A 2 3.60 -21.97 3.67
CA SER A 2 4.43 -21.08 2.84
C SER A 2 4.08 -19.62 3.14
N PRO A 3 5.04 -18.69 3.09
CA PRO A 3 4.75 -17.27 3.25
C PRO A 3 3.78 -16.79 2.16
N PRO A 4 2.90 -15.82 2.46
CA PRO A 4 1.96 -15.31 1.47
C PRO A 4 2.71 -14.67 0.30
N LEU A 5 2.15 -14.82 -0.91
CA LEU A 5 2.69 -14.21 -2.13
C LEU A 5 2.41 -12.69 -2.23
N TYR A 6 1.96 -12.09 -1.13
CA TYR A 6 1.49 -10.72 -1.07
C TYR A 6 1.83 -10.08 0.28
N HIS A 7 1.93 -8.76 0.27
CA HIS A 7 2.16 -7.97 1.46
C HIS A 7 0.89 -7.87 2.31
N LEU A 8 1.00 -8.15 3.61
CA LEU A 8 -0.12 -8.26 4.54
C LEU A 8 -0.99 -6.99 4.62
N ASN A 9 -0.40 -5.81 4.40
CA ASN A 9 -1.15 -4.55 4.31
C ASN A 9 -2.32 -4.59 3.30
N LEU A 10 -2.23 -5.40 2.23
CA LEU A 10 -3.34 -5.55 1.29
C LEU A 10 -4.60 -6.17 1.94
N ALA A 11 -4.41 -7.07 2.90
CA ALA A 11 -5.50 -7.64 3.68
C ALA A 11 -6.01 -6.65 4.74
N TYR A 12 -5.13 -5.80 5.27
CA TYR A 12 -5.50 -4.82 6.29
C TYR A 12 -6.36 -3.68 5.73
N TYR A 13 -6.03 -3.17 4.54
CA TYR A 13 -6.75 -2.04 3.94
C TYR A 13 -8.21 -2.34 3.55
N VAL A 14 -8.67 -3.60 3.57
CA VAL A 14 -10.07 -3.92 3.26
C VAL A 14 -11.06 -3.38 4.28
N HIS A 15 -10.57 -3.02 5.47
CA HIS A 15 -11.37 -2.42 6.54
C HIS A 15 -11.51 -0.90 6.40
N TYR A 16 -10.82 -0.28 5.44
CA TYR A 16 -10.84 1.16 5.23
C TYR A 16 -12.04 1.55 4.38
N LEU A 17 -12.68 2.66 4.75
CA LEU A 17 -13.68 3.30 3.89
C LEU A 17 -13.00 3.88 2.64
N PRO A 18 -13.71 4.00 1.50
CA PRO A 18 -13.15 4.54 0.26
C PRO A 18 -12.46 5.89 0.43
N GLU A 19 -12.99 6.77 1.28
CA GLU A 19 -12.43 8.11 1.56
C GLU A 19 -11.11 8.03 2.32
N GLN A 20 -10.96 7.02 3.17
CA GLN A 20 -9.73 6.75 3.94
C GLN A 20 -8.67 6.09 3.07
N LEU A 21 -9.08 5.29 2.09
CA LEU A 21 -8.18 4.58 1.19
C LEU A 21 -7.63 5.50 0.09
N ARG A 22 -8.45 6.43 -0.43
CA ARG A 22 -8.10 7.34 -1.52
C ARG A 22 -6.75 8.07 -1.36
N PRO A 23 -6.41 8.70 -0.21
CA PRO A 23 -5.12 9.38 -0.06
C PRO A 23 -3.91 8.43 0.01
N LEU A 24 -4.13 7.14 0.25
CA LEU A 24 -3.10 6.11 0.31
C LEU A 24 -2.87 5.43 -1.05
N GLN A 25 -3.80 5.61 -1.99
CA GLN A 25 -3.73 5.00 -3.31
C GLN A 25 -2.68 5.68 -4.18
N VAL A 26 -1.91 4.87 -4.87
CA VAL A 26 -0.91 5.34 -5.83
C VAL A 26 -1.26 4.91 -7.24
N PRO A 27 -0.92 5.70 -8.27
CA PRO A 27 -1.13 5.29 -9.65
C PRO A 27 -0.20 4.13 -10.02
N VAL A 28 -0.70 3.23 -10.86
CA VAL A 28 0.12 2.27 -11.58
C VAL A 28 0.61 2.88 -12.88
N GLN A 29 1.88 2.65 -13.21
CA GLN A 29 2.51 3.18 -14.41
C GLN A 29 2.88 2.06 -15.36
N ARG A 30 2.91 2.31 -16.67
CA ARG A 30 3.59 1.37 -17.58
C ARG A 30 5.10 1.52 -17.40
N PRO A 31 5.83 0.43 -17.15
CA PRO A 31 7.27 0.51 -17.05
C PRO A 31 7.86 0.93 -18.40
N ARG A 32 8.98 1.67 -18.35
CA ARG A 32 9.71 2.10 -19.54
C ARG A 32 10.67 1.04 -20.09
N MET A 33 11.01 0.04 -19.28
CA MET A 33 11.93 -1.05 -19.65
C MET A 33 11.14 -2.29 -20.07
N THR A 34 11.61 -2.97 -21.12
CA THR A 34 10.96 -4.14 -21.73
C THR A 34 11.39 -5.48 -21.14
N HIS A 35 12.50 -5.53 -20.40
CA HIS A 35 13.06 -6.77 -19.82
C HIS A 35 12.60 -7.04 -18.38
N LEU A 36 11.54 -6.37 -17.93
CA LEU A 36 11.02 -6.56 -16.58
C LEU A 36 10.16 -7.82 -16.51
N LYS A 37 10.15 -8.45 -15.34
CA LYS A 37 9.36 -9.66 -15.06
C LYS A 37 8.24 -9.34 -14.08
N CYS A 38 7.15 -10.07 -14.20
CA CYS A 38 6.09 -10.04 -13.19
C CYS A 38 6.59 -10.66 -11.88
N GLY A 39 6.41 -9.95 -10.76
CA GLY A 39 6.80 -10.46 -9.44
C GLY A 39 5.97 -11.65 -8.93
N LEU A 40 4.86 -12.01 -9.60
CA LEU A 40 4.01 -13.15 -9.23
C LEU A 40 4.23 -14.38 -10.14
N CYS A 41 4.19 -14.21 -11.46
CA CYS A 41 4.33 -15.33 -12.40
C CYS A 41 5.73 -15.48 -12.99
N HIS A 42 6.64 -14.55 -12.71
CA HIS A 42 8.02 -14.51 -13.19
C HIS A 42 8.22 -14.49 -14.72
N ARG A 43 7.14 -14.34 -15.50
CA ARG A 43 7.18 -14.18 -16.95
C ARG A 43 7.48 -12.74 -17.35
N LEU A 44 8.14 -12.58 -18.50
CA LEU A 44 8.34 -11.30 -19.17
C LEU A 44 7.02 -10.80 -19.76
N GLN A 45 6.99 -9.54 -20.17
CA GLN A 45 5.91 -9.06 -21.03
C GLN A 45 6.06 -9.69 -22.42
N GLU A 46 5.25 -10.70 -22.69
CA GLU A 46 5.24 -11.41 -23.99
C GLU A 46 4.19 -10.82 -24.96
N ASP A 47 3.14 -10.18 -24.43
CA ASP A 47 2.01 -9.67 -25.20
C ASP A 47 1.56 -8.26 -24.72
N PRO A 48 1.10 -7.36 -25.62
CA PRO A 48 0.53 -6.05 -25.25
C PRO A 48 -0.67 -6.12 -24.30
N GLU A 49 -1.52 -7.15 -24.39
CA GLU A 49 -2.65 -7.38 -23.47
C GLU A 49 -2.18 -7.85 -22.09
N SER A 50 -0.99 -8.47 -22.03
CA SER A 50 -0.29 -8.84 -20.80
C SER A 50 0.72 -7.77 -20.37
N ALA A 51 0.36 -6.48 -20.50
CA ALA A 51 1.27 -5.40 -20.13
C ALA A 51 1.60 -5.43 -18.63
N LEU A 52 2.90 -5.32 -18.33
CA LEU A 52 3.36 -5.10 -16.97
C LEU A 52 2.95 -3.70 -16.50
N HIS A 53 2.61 -3.62 -15.22
CA HIS A 53 2.30 -2.40 -14.53
C HIS A 53 3.23 -2.27 -13.32
N GLN A 54 3.81 -1.09 -13.20
CA GLN A 54 4.79 -0.74 -12.18
C GLN A 54 4.11 0.04 -11.05
N CYS A 55 4.36 -0.39 -9.82
CA CYS A 55 3.98 0.38 -8.64
C CYS A 55 4.82 1.65 -8.56
N SER A 56 4.18 2.83 -8.45
CA SER A 56 4.90 4.10 -8.30
C SER A 56 5.55 4.30 -6.93
N ASN A 57 5.24 3.44 -5.93
CA ASN A 57 5.85 3.49 -4.61
C ASN A 57 7.14 2.64 -4.52
N CYS A 58 7.11 1.36 -4.92
CA CYS A 58 8.26 0.45 -4.80
C CYS A 58 8.88 0.01 -6.13
N TYR A 59 8.35 0.48 -7.27
CA TYR A 59 8.82 0.17 -8.62
C TYR A 59 8.77 -1.31 -9.03
N SER A 60 8.19 -2.18 -8.19
CA SER A 60 7.93 -3.58 -8.55
C SER A 60 6.87 -3.68 -9.64
N CYS A 61 7.00 -4.70 -10.48
CA CYS A 61 6.20 -4.86 -11.69
C CYS A 61 5.33 -6.11 -11.64
N PHE A 62 4.07 -5.98 -12.04
CA PHE A 62 3.10 -7.06 -12.02
C PHE A 62 2.14 -6.97 -13.21
N HIS A 63 1.66 -8.10 -13.69
CA HIS A 63 0.48 -8.10 -14.56
C HIS A 63 -0.77 -7.83 -13.72
N LEU A 64 -1.67 -6.96 -14.19
CA LEU A 64 -2.92 -6.69 -13.49
C LEU A 64 -3.79 -7.95 -13.38
N GLY A 65 -3.73 -8.83 -14.39
CA GLY A 65 -4.36 -10.15 -14.36
C GLY A 65 -3.83 -11.05 -13.25
N CYS A 66 -2.51 -11.09 -13.03
CA CYS A 66 -1.92 -11.86 -11.92
C CYS A 66 -2.35 -11.30 -10.56
N VAL A 67 -2.41 -9.97 -10.41
CA VAL A 67 -2.91 -9.34 -9.18
C VAL A 67 -4.39 -9.67 -8.95
N ALA A 68 -5.22 -9.67 -10.00
CA ALA A 68 -6.62 -10.06 -9.90
C ALA A 68 -6.78 -11.55 -9.51
N GLN A 69 -6.02 -12.45 -10.14
CA GLN A 69 -6.02 -13.89 -9.82
C GLN A 69 -5.60 -14.15 -8.36
N LEU A 70 -4.56 -13.46 -7.88
CA LEU A 70 -4.15 -13.51 -6.48
C LEU A 70 -5.31 -13.16 -5.55
N ARG A 71 -6.02 -12.05 -5.80
CA ARG A 71 -7.16 -11.63 -4.95
C ARG A 71 -8.30 -12.65 -4.98
N ILE A 72 -8.57 -13.27 -6.12
CA ILE A 72 -9.60 -14.32 -6.27
C ILE A 72 -9.18 -15.56 -5.49
N HIS A 73 -7.95 -16.02 -5.65
CA HIS A 73 -7.40 -17.19 -4.99
C HIS A 73 -7.43 -17.05 -3.45
N GLU A 74 -6.96 -15.92 -2.92
CA GLU A 74 -6.96 -15.68 -1.47
C GLU A 74 -8.38 -15.62 -0.90
N LEU A 75 -9.34 -15.11 -1.67
CA LEU A 75 -10.74 -15.11 -1.27
C LEU A 75 -11.37 -16.51 -1.32
N SER A 76 -11.09 -17.32 -2.35
CA SER A 76 -11.70 -18.65 -2.50
C SER A 76 -11.08 -19.71 -1.58
N GLU A 77 -9.75 -19.73 -1.50
CA GLU A 77 -9.02 -20.80 -0.79
C GLU A 77 -8.78 -20.47 0.68
N GLN A 78 -8.63 -19.19 1.02
CA GLN A 78 -8.24 -18.76 2.37
C GLN A 78 -9.27 -17.86 3.05
N ASN A 79 -10.37 -17.51 2.35
CA ASN A 79 -11.38 -16.56 2.82
C ASN A 79 -10.78 -15.19 3.23
N VAL A 80 -9.68 -14.79 2.59
CA VAL A 80 -9.00 -13.52 2.82
C VAL A 80 -9.34 -12.55 1.69
N ARG A 81 -9.95 -11.41 2.05
CA ARG A 81 -10.15 -10.31 1.10
C ARG A 81 -8.89 -9.45 1.03
N LEU A 82 -8.50 -9.10 -0.19
CA LEU A 82 -7.39 -8.18 -0.45
C LEU A 82 -7.87 -6.95 -1.21
N VAL A 83 -7.38 -5.77 -0.82
CA VAL A 83 -7.55 -4.56 -1.65
C VAL A 83 -6.75 -4.70 -2.94
N TYR A 84 -7.15 -3.94 -3.95
CA TYR A 84 -6.36 -3.83 -5.17
C TYR A 84 -5.10 -2.99 -4.90
N GLY A 85 -3.93 -3.59 -5.03
CA GLY A 85 -2.67 -2.94 -4.67
C GLY A 85 -1.45 -3.77 -5.01
N CYS A 86 -0.27 -3.26 -4.62
CA CYS A 86 1.02 -3.86 -4.90
C CYS A 86 1.26 -5.11 -4.02
N PRO A 87 1.43 -6.32 -4.61
CA PRO A 87 1.76 -7.51 -3.83
C PRO A 87 3.10 -7.40 -3.09
N SER A 88 4.05 -6.59 -3.58
CA SER A 88 5.37 -6.47 -2.97
C SER A 88 5.40 -5.54 -1.75
N CYS A 89 4.83 -4.34 -1.83
CA CYS A 89 4.93 -3.34 -0.74
C CYS A 89 3.60 -3.02 -0.05
N GLY A 90 2.50 -3.63 -0.52
CA GLY A 90 1.18 -3.48 0.09
C GLY A 90 0.48 -2.15 -0.15
N THR A 91 1.08 -1.24 -0.92
CA THR A 91 0.45 0.05 -1.24
C THR A 91 -0.79 -0.17 -2.11
N PRO A 92 -1.97 0.38 -1.73
CA PRO A 92 -3.17 0.25 -2.54
C PRO A 92 -2.99 1.03 -3.85
N TRP A 93 -3.57 0.52 -4.92
CA TRP A 93 -3.49 1.14 -6.24
C TRP A 93 -4.79 1.88 -6.55
N LEU A 94 -4.67 2.98 -7.29
CA LEU A 94 -5.82 3.57 -7.96
C LEU A 94 -6.35 2.55 -8.98
N THR A 95 -7.63 2.22 -8.88
CA THR A 95 -8.26 1.34 -9.87
C THR A 95 -8.27 2.02 -11.23
N PRO A 96 -8.07 1.28 -12.34
CA PRO A 96 -8.07 1.83 -13.69
C PRO A 96 -9.32 2.66 -14.03
N GLN A 97 -10.49 2.31 -13.45
CA GLN A 97 -11.75 3.05 -13.60
C GLN A 97 -11.67 4.48 -13.02
N HIS A 98 -11.08 4.66 -11.85
CA HIS A 98 -10.84 5.99 -11.25
C HIS A 98 -9.72 6.77 -11.96
N SER A 99 -8.83 6.07 -12.66
CA SER A 99 -7.73 6.68 -13.42
C SER A 99 -8.23 7.41 -14.68
N ALA A 100 -9.39 7.01 -15.22
CA ALA A 100 -10.02 7.65 -16.36
C ALA A 100 -10.70 8.98 -15.98
N GLU A 101 -11.34 9.04 -14.81
CA GLU A 101 -11.94 10.28 -14.28
C GLU A 101 -10.88 11.35 -13.96
N GLU A 102 -9.69 10.94 -13.50
CA GLU A 102 -8.58 11.88 -13.25
C GLU A 102 -7.89 12.36 -14.54
N ARG A 103 -7.89 11.59 -15.63
CA ARG A 103 -7.39 12.06 -16.94
C ARG A 103 -8.30 13.07 -17.61
N GLY A 104 -9.60 13.01 -17.34
CA GLY A 104 -10.59 13.99 -17.82
C GLY A 104 -10.44 15.39 -17.20
N LYS A 105 -9.68 15.52 -16.10
CA LYS A 105 -9.37 16.81 -15.45
C LYS A 105 -7.97 17.28 -15.84
N SER A 106 -7.77 17.53 -17.12
CA SER A 106 -6.56 18.21 -17.59
C SER A 106 -6.71 19.73 -17.49
N ALA A 107 -5.83 20.32 -16.66
CA ALA A 107 -5.27 21.68 -16.72
C ALA A 107 -6.13 22.89 -16.23
N SER A 108 -5.80 23.35 -15.02
CA SER A 108 -5.58 24.78 -14.76
C SER A 108 -4.21 24.97 -14.09
N PRO A 109 -3.38 25.92 -14.53
CA PRO A 109 -2.04 26.11 -14.01
C PRO A 109 -2.08 26.96 -12.73
N GLY A 110 -1.34 26.51 -11.72
CA GLY A 110 -0.95 27.32 -10.57
C GLY A 110 -1.87 27.19 -9.36
N LYS A 111 -1.58 26.22 -8.48
CA LYS A 111 -1.49 26.43 -7.03
C LYS A 111 -0.45 25.48 -6.46
N GLU A 112 0.44 26.03 -5.64
CA GLU A 112 1.54 25.37 -4.96
C GLU A 112 1.18 24.01 -4.38
N LYS A 113 2.13 23.07 -4.54
CA LYS A 113 2.18 21.80 -3.84
C LYS A 113 2.11 22.06 -2.32
N LYS A 114 0.92 21.99 -1.72
CA LYS A 114 0.83 21.66 -0.29
C LYS A 114 1.28 20.21 -0.17
N LYS A 115 2.56 20.01 0.16
CA LYS A 115 3.04 18.75 0.75
C LYS A 115 2.12 18.47 1.92
N VAL A 116 1.16 17.55 1.74
CA VAL A 116 0.39 17.02 2.86
C VAL A 116 1.41 16.32 3.72
N ASN A 117 1.66 16.88 4.89
CA ASN A 117 2.59 16.33 5.86
C ASN A 117 1.99 14.99 6.33
N TYR A 118 2.60 13.88 5.90
CA TYR A 118 2.20 12.50 6.21
C TYR A 118 2.31 12.15 7.72
N GLN A 119 2.67 13.12 8.58
CA GLN A 119 2.82 12.97 10.02
C GLN A 119 1.50 12.89 10.81
N SER A 120 0.33 13.00 10.18
CA SER A 120 -0.94 13.15 10.92
C SER A 120 -1.67 11.85 11.27
N MET A 121 -1.20 10.67 10.85
CA MET A 121 -1.92 9.40 11.06
C MET A 121 -1.28 8.48 12.10
N TYR A 122 0.04 8.60 12.32
CA TYR A 122 0.79 7.82 13.29
C TYR A 122 1.61 8.76 14.17
N GLN A 123 1.39 8.73 15.50
CA GLN A 123 2.21 9.50 16.43
C GLN A 123 3.50 8.73 16.68
N TYR A 124 4.58 9.13 16.00
CA TYR A 124 5.90 8.53 16.19
C TYR A 124 7.05 9.52 16.06
N GLN A 125 8.21 9.13 16.58
CA GLN A 125 9.50 9.80 16.43
C GLN A 125 10.59 8.79 16.02
N ARG A 126 11.72 9.24 15.46
CA ARG A 126 12.90 8.38 15.25
C ARG A 126 13.92 8.59 16.37
N ASN A 127 14.47 7.51 16.94
CA ASN A 127 15.55 7.58 17.93
C ASN A 127 16.93 7.73 17.25
N ALA A 128 18.00 7.76 18.05
CA ALA A 128 19.39 7.87 17.56
C ALA A 128 19.83 6.66 16.72
N GLU A 129 19.19 5.50 16.91
CA GLU A 129 19.42 4.25 16.16
C GLU A 129 18.57 4.17 14.89
N ASN A 130 17.80 5.23 14.60
CA ASN A 130 16.88 5.32 13.48
C ASN A 130 15.70 4.33 13.57
N ASP A 131 15.31 3.88 14.76
CA ASP A 131 14.09 3.10 14.99
C ASP A 131 12.85 3.99 15.12
N TYR A 132 11.68 3.44 14.83
CA TYR A 132 10.38 4.08 15.02
C TYR A 132 9.94 3.97 16.48
N VAL A 133 9.73 5.10 17.16
CA VAL A 133 9.29 5.20 18.56
C VAL A 133 7.86 5.70 18.61
N CYS A 134 6.96 4.93 19.23
CA CYS A 134 5.56 5.30 19.39
C CYS A 134 5.38 6.42 20.43
N THR A 135 4.76 7.53 20.01
CA THR A 135 4.51 8.71 20.86
C THR A 135 3.03 8.91 21.18
N VAL A 136 2.19 7.90 20.94
CA VAL A 136 0.79 7.90 21.39
C VAL A 136 0.71 7.98 22.91
N ARG A 137 -0.15 8.85 23.43
CA ARG A 137 -0.47 8.93 24.87
C ARG A 137 -1.49 7.86 25.24
N MET A 138 -1.13 7.05 26.23
CA MET A 138 -2.01 6.07 26.85
C MET A 138 -3.01 6.76 27.82
N PRO A 139 -4.08 6.06 28.26
CA PRO A 139 -5.09 6.63 29.17
C PRO A 139 -4.54 7.09 30.52
N ASP A 140 -3.39 6.55 30.94
CA ASP A 140 -2.66 6.95 32.16
C ASP A 140 -1.82 8.23 31.99
N GLY A 141 -1.85 8.85 30.80
CA GLY A 141 -1.12 10.07 30.46
C GLY A 141 0.33 9.86 30.02
N ARG A 142 0.85 8.62 30.06
CA ARG A 142 2.21 8.32 29.62
C ARG A 142 2.29 8.08 28.12
N LEU A 143 3.47 8.31 27.54
CA LEU A 143 3.76 7.90 26.16
C LEU A 143 3.95 6.39 26.10
N CYS A 144 3.48 5.77 25.01
CA CYS A 144 3.62 4.35 24.78
C CYS A 144 5.10 3.90 24.72
N GLY A 145 5.94 4.61 23.97
CA GLY A 145 7.39 4.43 23.98
C GLY A 145 7.91 3.15 23.32
N VAL A 146 7.04 2.31 22.75
CA VAL A 146 7.45 1.11 22.02
C VAL A 146 8.29 1.51 20.81
N THR A 147 9.43 0.84 20.66
CA THR A 147 10.33 1.01 19.52
C THR A 147 10.19 -0.15 18.54
N ALA A 148 10.38 0.14 17.25
CA ALA A 148 10.48 -0.87 16.23
C ALA A 148 11.49 -0.46 15.16
N ALA A 149 12.38 -1.38 14.80
CA ALA A 149 13.38 -1.13 13.76
C ALA A 149 12.77 -0.97 12.35
N PHE A 150 11.57 -1.54 12.14
CA PHE A 150 10.91 -1.55 10.84
C PHE A 150 9.48 -1.01 10.96
N TRP A 151 9.03 -0.36 9.89
CA TRP A 151 7.69 0.23 9.81
C TRP A 151 6.57 -0.78 10.04
N ASP A 152 6.70 -2.01 9.53
CA ASP A 152 5.65 -3.04 9.67
C ASP A 152 5.43 -3.46 11.12
N ALA A 153 6.51 -3.57 11.89
CA ALA A 153 6.45 -3.87 13.32
C ALA A 153 5.86 -2.69 14.12
N PHE A 154 6.21 -1.46 13.74
CA PHE A 154 5.63 -0.24 14.33
C PHE A 154 4.11 -0.12 14.04
N ALA A 155 3.71 -0.34 12.79
CA ALA A 155 2.32 -0.25 12.36
C ALA A 155 1.46 -1.35 13.02
N ALA A 156 1.98 -2.59 13.11
CA ALA A 156 1.30 -3.68 13.81
C ALA A 156 1.11 -3.40 15.31
N HIS A 157 2.10 -2.79 15.95
CA HIS A 157 1.98 -2.30 17.33
C HIS A 157 0.84 -1.27 17.45
N HIS A 158 0.86 -0.24 16.60
CA HIS A 158 -0.10 0.85 16.65
C HIS A 158 -1.54 0.38 16.43
N ALA A 159 -1.75 -0.49 15.43
CA ALA A 159 -3.05 -1.07 15.12
C ALA A 159 -3.63 -1.89 16.29
N ARG A 160 -2.78 -2.68 16.97
CA ARG A 160 -3.24 -3.58 18.05
C ARG A 160 -3.53 -2.86 19.35
N LEU A 161 -2.81 -1.79 19.66
CA LEU A 161 -2.82 -1.20 21.00
C LEU A 161 -3.43 0.21 21.06
N HIS A 162 -3.43 0.95 19.94
CA HIS A 162 -3.89 2.33 19.91
C HIS A 162 -5.10 2.54 18.99
N GLU A 163 -5.39 1.59 18.09
CA GLU A 163 -6.54 1.65 17.18
C GLU A 163 -7.66 0.66 17.54
N SER A 164 -7.46 -0.21 18.54
CA SER A 164 -8.42 -1.26 18.94
C SER A 164 -9.62 -0.75 19.76
N TRP A 165 -9.91 0.55 19.71
CA TRP A 165 -11.11 1.15 20.28
C TRP A 165 -11.96 1.78 19.18
N ARG A 166 -12.77 0.94 18.53
CA ARG A 166 -14.05 1.31 17.92
C ARG A 166 -15.05 0.18 18.08
#